data_AF-A0A2Z6SAL5-F1
#
_entry.id   AF-A0A2Z6SAL5-F1
#
_cell.length_a   1.000
_cell.length_b   1.000
_cell.length_c   1.000
_cell.angle_alpha   90.00
_cell.angle_beta   90.00
_cell.angle_gamma   90.00
#
_symmetry.space_group_name_H-M   'P 1'
#
loop_
_entity.id
_entity.type
_entity.pdbx_description
1 polymer ?
#
loop_
_entity_poly.entity_id
_entity_poly.type
_entity_poly.pdbx_seq_one_letter_code
_entity_poly.pdbx_strand_id
1 'polypeptide(L)'
;MFGRKKKLICLILGDPEDATFLVKCNSNMNISELKDTIYNLKTSSFSNTDSHRLALYQVNIDLKTKNTQRTALSNPNIDVVNDLKSQLLLPVDNIKEKFQNLPKKTIHIIIVPRTAPTGGVAPPVEGAVTAGEPEDAAFLVKYDSNMNISELKDTIYNLRISSFSNTDSYRLALYQVNIDLTIPNLQRAALSSKNVDVVNDLGGQLLLPVDGVEEKFQDPPEKNIHLIVVPRPRPTAPIDGK
;
A
#
# COMPACT_ATOMS: atom_id res chain seq x y z
N MET A 1 0.14 22.39 18.66
CA MET A 1 1.49 22.59 18.08
C MET A 1 1.40 22.39 16.57
N PHE A 2 1.84 23.33 15.73
CA PHE A 2 1.79 23.15 14.28
C PHE A 2 3.02 22.38 13.76
N GLY A 3 2.80 21.19 13.21
CA GLY A 3 3.86 20.34 12.65
C GLY A 3 4.57 21.01 11.46
N ARG A 4 5.91 20.97 11.45
CA ARG A 4 6.70 21.49 10.32
C ARG A 4 6.44 20.62 9.08
N LYS A 5 5.80 21.21 8.06
CA LYS A 5 5.55 20.55 6.77
C LYS A 5 6.89 20.32 6.05
N LYS A 6 7.23 19.06 5.78
CA LYS A 6 8.40 18.68 4.98
C LYS A 6 8.08 18.76 3.48
N LYS A 7 9.12 18.79 2.66
CA LYS A 7 9.02 18.60 1.20
C LYS A 7 9.91 17.43 0.81
N LEU A 8 9.35 16.46 0.10
CA LEU A 8 10.09 15.33 -0.49
C LEU A 8 10.22 15.58 -2.00
N ILE A 9 11.41 15.29 -2.56
CA ILE A 9 11.65 15.27 -4.00
C ILE A 9 11.40 13.85 -4.49
N CYS A 10 10.41 13.68 -5.36
CA CYS A 10 9.98 12.39 -5.88
C CYS A 10 10.17 12.31 -7.40
N LEU A 11 10.43 11.10 -7.91
CA LEU A 11 10.46 10.77 -9.34
C LEU A 11 9.69 9.45 -9.55
N ILE A 12 9.01 9.31 -10.70
CA ILE A 12 8.41 8.04 -11.12
C ILE A 12 9.46 7.27 -11.92
N LEU A 13 9.63 5.96 -11.69
CA LEU A 13 10.59 5.17 -12.45
C LEU A 13 10.23 5.17 -13.94
N GLY A 14 11.16 5.60 -14.79
CA GLY A 14 10.97 5.76 -16.23
C GLY A 14 10.64 7.21 -16.67
N ASP A 15 10.22 8.10 -15.75
CA ASP A 15 10.14 9.53 -16.03
C ASP A 15 11.57 10.13 -16.14
N PRO A 16 11.77 11.18 -16.97
CA PRO A 16 13.05 11.89 -17.03
C PRO A 16 13.30 12.71 -15.74
N GLU A 17 14.57 13.01 -15.47
CA GLU A 17 15.01 13.64 -14.21
C GLU A 17 14.36 15.01 -13.94
N ASP A 18 14.05 15.77 -14.98
CA ASP A 18 13.40 17.09 -14.91
C ASP A 18 11.89 17.01 -14.62
N ALA A 19 11.27 15.82 -14.73
CA ALA A 19 9.91 15.56 -14.26
C ALA A 19 9.81 15.34 -12.73
N THR A 20 10.93 15.44 -12.00
CA THR A 20 10.98 15.42 -10.52
C THR A 20 10.02 16.45 -9.91
N PHE A 21 9.29 16.05 -8.87
CA PHE A 21 8.24 16.87 -8.26
C PHE A 21 8.30 16.91 -6.73
N LEU A 22 7.67 17.93 -6.15
CA LEU A 22 7.72 18.22 -4.72
C LEU A 22 6.42 17.84 -4.01
N VAL A 23 6.45 16.77 -3.22
CA VAL A 23 5.35 16.38 -2.34
C VAL A 23 5.46 17.13 -1.01
N LYS A 24 4.34 17.66 -0.49
CA LYS A 24 4.27 18.31 0.83
C LYS A 24 3.76 17.31 1.86
N CYS A 25 4.54 17.05 2.90
CA CYS A 25 4.23 15.99 3.88
C CYS A 25 4.06 16.57 5.29
N ASN A 26 3.15 16.02 6.08
CA ASN A 26 3.17 16.20 7.54
C ASN A 26 4.29 15.31 8.13
N SER A 27 4.77 15.63 9.33
CA SER A 27 5.74 14.76 10.02
C SER A 27 5.06 13.54 10.67
N ASN A 28 3.83 13.70 11.17
CA ASN A 28 3.04 12.63 11.79
C ASN A 28 2.33 11.73 10.75
N MET A 29 2.81 11.74 9.51
CA MET A 29 2.22 11.05 8.38
C MET A 29 2.86 9.67 8.22
N ASN A 30 2.10 8.67 7.81
CA ASN A 30 2.64 7.36 7.44
C ASN A 30 2.88 7.24 5.92
N ILE A 31 3.48 6.13 5.49
CA ILE A 31 3.80 5.89 4.07
C ILE A 31 2.54 5.63 3.22
N SER A 32 1.48 5.00 3.75
CA SER A 32 0.23 4.84 3.01
C SER A 32 -0.43 6.19 2.70
N GLU A 33 -0.54 7.09 3.69
CA GLU A 33 -1.01 8.46 3.45
C GLU A 33 -0.15 9.19 2.41
N LEU A 34 1.17 8.94 2.41
CA LEU A 34 2.07 9.52 1.42
C LEU A 34 1.81 8.97 0.02
N LYS A 35 1.55 7.66 -0.15
CA LYS A 35 1.19 7.06 -1.45
C LYS A 35 -0.03 7.75 -2.03
N ASP A 36 -1.07 7.96 -1.25
CA ASP A 36 -2.31 8.60 -1.69
C ASP A 36 -2.15 10.10 -1.92
N THR A 37 -1.25 10.76 -1.19
CA THR A 37 -0.86 12.17 -1.45
C THR A 37 -0.03 12.32 -2.73
N ILE A 38 0.85 11.36 -3.03
CA ILE A 38 1.55 11.25 -4.31
C ILE A 38 0.54 11.00 -5.43
N TYR A 39 -0.37 10.06 -5.22
CA TYR A 39 -1.40 9.66 -6.17
C TYR A 39 -2.26 10.86 -6.60
N ASN A 40 -2.88 11.54 -5.63
CA ASN A 40 -3.76 12.68 -5.88
C ASN A 40 -3.04 13.92 -6.46
N LEU A 41 -1.70 13.98 -6.38
CA LEU A 41 -0.89 15.05 -6.98
C LEU A 41 -0.52 14.76 -8.44
N LYS A 42 -0.59 13.49 -8.87
CA LYS A 42 -0.11 12.98 -10.17
C LYS A 42 -1.08 11.96 -10.79
N THR A 43 -2.38 12.10 -10.54
CA THR A 43 -3.44 11.12 -10.92
C THR A 43 -3.37 10.67 -12.37
N SER A 44 -3.08 11.58 -13.31
CA SER A 44 -2.92 11.28 -14.74
C SER A 44 -1.73 10.37 -15.07
N SER A 45 -0.67 10.38 -14.26
CA SER A 45 0.49 9.47 -14.37
C SER A 45 0.20 8.07 -13.82
N PHE A 46 -0.93 7.86 -13.13
CA PHE A 46 -1.27 6.62 -12.42
C PHE A 46 -2.67 6.09 -12.80
N SER A 47 -3.15 6.37 -14.01
CA SER A 47 -4.51 6.02 -14.49
C SER A 47 -4.86 4.52 -14.40
N ASN A 48 -3.86 3.63 -14.44
CA ASN A 48 -4.02 2.17 -14.38
C ASN A 48 -3.45 1.55 -13.09
N THR A 49 -3.35 2.30 -11.99
CA THR A 49 -2.70 1.87 -10.74
C THR A 49 -3.36 2.50 -9.52
N ASP A 50 -3.67 1.72 -8.50
CA ASP A 50 -4.16 2.27 -7.23
C ASP A 50 -3.02 2.89 -6.40
N SER A 51 -3.34 3.88 -5.57
CA SER A 51 -2.40 4.52 -4.64
C SER A 51 -1.62 3.50 -3.79
N HIS A 52 -2.31 2.53 -3.17
CA HIS A 52 -1.68 1.51 -2.34
C HIS A 52 -0.63 0.65 -3.11
N ARG A 53 -0.80 0.49 -4.42
CA ARG A 53 0.09 -0.28 -5.32
C ARG A 53 1.33 0.50 -5.77
N LEU A 54 1.43 1.79 -5.46
CA LEU A 54 2.64 2.58 -5.67
C LEU A 54 3.74 2.09 -4.72
N ALA A 55 4.72 1.34 -5.21
CA ALA A 55 5.86 0.96 -4.41
C ALA A 55 6.78 2.18 -4.24
N LEU A 56 7.05 2.57 -2.99
CA LEU A 56 7.87 3.74 -2.67
C LEU A 56 9.23 3.30 -2.15
N TYR A 57 10.29 3.73 -2.81
CA TYR A 57 11.66 3.39 -2.46
C TYR A 57 12.39 4.64 -1.95
N GLN A 58 12.81 4.62 -0.69
CA GLN A 58 13.67 5.67 -0.12
C GLN A 58 15.03 5.63 -0.80
N VAL A 59 15.45 6.77 -1.34
CA VAL A 59 16.73 6.96 -2.02
C VAL A 59 17.43 8.23 -1.55
N ASN A 60 18.69 8.40 -1.96
CA ASN A 60 19.44 9.64 -1.81
C ASN A 60 20.31 9.87 -3.06
N ILE A 61 19.68 10.31 -4.17
CA ILE A 61 20.36 10.49 -5.46
C ILE A 61 20.67 11.97 -5.65
N ASP A 62 21.94 12.36 -5.67
CA ASP A 62 22.34 13.75 -5.92
C ASP A 62 22.15 14.16 -7.39
N LEU A 63 21.51 15.32 -7.57
CA LEU A 63 21.23 15.93 -8.87
C LEU A 63 22.31 16.95 -9.29
N LYS A 64 23.25 17.30 -8.42
CA LYS A 64 24.37 18.20 -8.77
C LYS A 64 25.49 17.46 -9.48
N THR A 65 25.80 16.24 -9.06
CA THR A 65 26.92 15.43 -9.56
C THR A 65 26.45 14.26 -10.42
N LYS A 66 27.32 13.74 -11.30
CA LYS A 66 27.07 12.45 -11.95
C LYS A 66 27.50 11.34 -10.99
N ASN A 67 26.60 10.39 -10.75
CA ASN A 67 26.81 9.23 -9.89
C ASN A 67 26.12 8.00 -10.50
N THR A 68 26.40 6.79 -10.00
CA THR A 68 25.88 5.54 -10.57
C THR A 68 24.37 5.45 -10.46
N GLN A 69 23.79 5.78 -9.30
CA GLN A 69 22.35 5.75 -9.05
C GLN A 69 21.59 6.67 -10.03
N ARG A 70 22.09 7.91 -10.22
CA ARG A 70 21.56 8.86 -11.22
C ARG A 70 21.67 8.35 -12.65
N THR A 71 22.77 7.67 -12.98
CA THR A 71 22.96 7.08 -14.32
C THR A 71 22.01 5.89 -14.55
N ALA A 72 21.69 5.13 -13.50
CA ALA A 72 20.76 4.01 -13.55
C ALA A 72 19.31 4.44 -13.80
N LEU A 73 18.90 5.66 -13.38
CA LEU A 73 17.55 6.21 -13.65
C LEU A 73 17.16 6.24 -15.14
N SER A 74 18.15 6.27 -16.06
CA SER A 74 17.91 6.22 -17.51
C SER A 74 17.53 4.82 -18.04
N ASN A 75 17.54 3.78 -17.20
CA ASN A 75 17.06 2.44 -17.54
C ASN A 75 15.78 2.13 -16.71
N PRO A 76 14.61 1.89 -17.34
CA PRO A 76 13.39 1.56 -16.62
C PRO A 76 13.40 0.15 -16.00
N ASN A 77 14.31 -0.74 -16.43
CA ASN A 77 14.39 -2.14 -16.01
C ASN A 77 15.51 -2.41 -14.98
N ILE A 78 15.82 -1.42 -14.13
CA ILE A 78 16.83 -1.55 -13.07
C ILE A 78 16.33 -2.34 -11.87
N ASP A 79 17.26 -2.93 -11.11
CA ASP A 79 16.99 -3.34 -9.75
C ASP A 79 16.93 -2.09 -8.86
N VAL A 80 15.71 -1.64 -8.56
CA VAL A 80 15.47 -0.41 -7.80
C VAL A 80 16.10 -0.48 -6.40
N VAL A 81 16.28 -1.67 -5.81
CA VAL A 81 16.94 -1.85 -4.51
C VAL A 81 18.46 -1.74 -4.68
N ASN A 82 19.04 -2.56 -5.57
CA ASN A 82 20.49 -2.70 -5.69
C ASN A 82 21.15 -1.55 -6.48
N ASP A 83 20.63 -1.19 -7.65
CA ASP A 83 21.24 -0.16 -8.53
C ASP A 83 21.12 1.25 -7.94
N LEU A 84 19.98 1.54 -7.27
CA LEU A 84 19.74 2.84 -6.62
C LEU A 84 20.13 2.86 -5.14
N LYS A 85 20.59 1.75 -4.57
CA LYS A 85 20.89 1.58 -3.14
C LYS A 85 19.73 2.04 -2.25
N SER A 86 18.53 1.58 -2.59
CA SER A 86 17.27 2.06 -2.00
C SER A 86 16.74 1.14 -0.91
N GLN A 87 15.82 1.66 -0.10
CA GLN A 87 15.05 0.87 0.86
C GLN A 87 13.56 0.96 0.51
N LEU A 88 12.88 -0.18 0.36
CA LEU A 88 11.43 -0.23 0.22
C LEU A 88 10.77 0.32 1.50
N LEU A 89 9.79 1.21 1.33
CA LEU A 89 9.06 1.85 2.42
C LEU A 89 7.75 1.11 2.69
N LEU A 90 7.57 0.66 3.92
CA LEU A 90 6.39 -0.11 4.32
C LEU A 90 5.25 0.85 4.68
N PRO A 91 3.97 0.56 4.35
CA PRO A 91 2.84 1.45 4.58
C PRO A 91 2.68 2.00 6.00
N VAL A 92 3.12 1.21 7.00
CA VAL A 92 3.12 1.55 8.44
C VAL A 92 4.33 2.37 8.92
N ASP A 93 5.31 2.66 8.06
CA ASP A 93 6.48 3.47 8.40
C ASP A 93 6.10 4.96 8.56
N ASN A 94 6.71 5.64 9.54
CA ASN A 94 6.48 7.07 9.78
C ASN A 94 7.41 7.98 8.94
N ILE A 95 6.86 9.03 8.33
CA ILE A 95 7.60 10.10 7.63
C ILE A 95 8.56 10.85 8.59
N LYS A 96 8.22 10.92 9.88
CA LYS A 96 9.14 11.43 10.91
C LYS A 96 10.36 10.55 11.11
N GLU A 97 10.25 9.23 11.00
CA GLU A 97 11.36 8.28 11.18
C GLU A 97 12.27 8.26 9.95
N LYS A 98 11.73 7.90 8.78
CA LYS A 98 12.51 7.66 7.55
C LYS A 98 13.22 8.90 7.01
N PHE A 99 12.60 10.07 7.15
CA PHE A 99 13.03 11.29 6.46
C PHE A 99 13.49 12.41 7.42
N GLN A 100 14.22 12.10 8.49
CA GLN A 100 14.74 13.12 9.43
C GLN A 100 15.71 14.09 8.75
N ASN A 101 16.80 13.55 8.19
CA ASN A 101 17.96 14.32 7.72
C ASN A 101 18.05 14.32 6.18
N LEU A 102 17.03 14.88 5.52
CA LEU A 102 16.94 14.98 4.06
C LEU A 102 18.05 15.87 3.47
N PRO A 103 18.92 15.36 2.58
CA PRO A 103 19.88 16.20 1.87
C PRO A 103 19.20 17.13 0.86
N LYS A 104 19.82 18.28 0.59
CA LYS A 104 19.27 19.32 -0.30
C LYS A 104 19.68 19.09 -1.76
N LYS A 105 18.67 19.11 -2.66
CA LYS A 105 18.79 18.82 -4.10
C LYS A 105 19.14 17.36 -4.43
N THR A 106 18.64 16.41 -3.64
CA THR A 106 18.67 14.98 -3.94
C THR A 106 17.25 14.46 -4.17
N ILE A 107 17.07 13.42 -4.98
CA ILE A 107 15.81 12.66 -4.99
C ILE A 107 15.74 11.87 -3.68
N HIS A 108 14.55 11.87 -3.07
CA HIS A 108 14.25 11.23 -1.78
C HIS A 108 13.42 9.97 -1.94
N ILE A 109 12.55 9.91 -2.95
CA ILE A 109 11.71 8.75 -3.25
C ILE A 109 11.69 8.46 -4.76
N ILE A 110 11.86 7.18 -5.11
CA ILE A 110 11.45 6.63 -6.41
C ILE A 110 10.10 5.94 -6.24
N ILE A 111 9.17 6.24 -7.15
CA ILE A 111 7.83 5.66 -7.21
C ILE A 111 7.82 4.63 -8.34
N VAL A 112 7.45 3.39 -8.04
CA VAL A 112 7.21 2.34 -9.05
C VAL A 112 5.72 2.00 -9.07
N PRO A 113 4.95 2.43 -10.09
CA PRO A 113 3.56 2.07 -10.23
C PRO A 113 3.44 0.59 -10.60
N ARG A 114 2.73 -0.20 -9.77
CA ARG A 114 2.41 -1.60 -10.12
C ARG A 114 1.00 -1.68 -10.70
N THR A 115 0.90 -2.10 -11.95
CA THR A 115 -0.37 -2.27 -12.66
C THR A 115 -1.37 -3.09 -11.83
N ALA A 116 -2.63 -2.66 -11.85
CA ALA A 116 -3.72 -3.42 -11.26
C ALA A 116 -4.09 -4.62 -12.15
N PRO A 117 -4.63 -5.70 -11.56
CA PRO A 117 -5.53 -6.62 -12.26
C PRO A 117 -6.84 -5.86 -12.61
N THR A 118 -6.78 -5.00 -13.63
CA THR A 118 -7.92 -4.30 -14.27
C THR A 118 -8.93 -3.58 -13.35
N GLY A 119 -8.72 -2.28 -13.12
CA GLY A 119 -9.66 -1.35 -12.44
C GLY A 119 -9.02 -0.63 -11.25
N GLY A 120 -9.21 0.69 -11.09
CA GLY A 120 -8.49 1.47 -10.06
C GLY A 120 -9.14 2.77 -9.52
N VAL A 121 -8.41 3.43 -8.60
CA VAL A 121 -8.47 4.80 -8.02
C VAL A 121 -8.94 5.01 -6.53
N ALA A 122 -7.97 5.11 -5.58
CA ALA A 122 -7.97 5.75 -4.20
C ALA A 122 -9.01 5.29 -3.11
N PRO A 123 -8.99 5.67 -1.78
CA PRO A 123 -8.06 6.41 -0.84
C PRO A 123 -7.63 5.58 0.46
N PRO A 124 -6.97 6.08 1.55
CA PRO A 124 -6.30 5.21 2.59
C PRO A 124 -6.77 5.33 4.09
N VAL A 125 -5.88 4.92 5.04
CA VAL A 125 -5.83 4.98 6.56
C VAL A 125 -6.81 4.10 7.39
N GLU A 126 -6.50 3.16 8.35
CA GLU A 126 -5.31 2.52 9.04
C GLU A 126 -5.43 0.94 9.28
N GLY A 127 -4.84 -0.02 8.48
CA GLY A 127 -4.66 -1.48 8.86
C GLY A 127 -4.77 -2.79 7.96
N ALA A 128 -4.77 -2.89 6.60
CA ALA A 128 -5.14 -4.17 5.88
C ALA A 128 -4.42 -4.54 4.53
N VAL A 129 -4.45 -5.83 4.12
CA VAL A 129 -3.89 -6.39 2.84
C VAL A 129 -4.91 -7.25 2.07
N THR A 130 -4.86 -7.25 0.73
CA THR A 130 -5.59 -8.22 -0.13
C THR A 130 -4.74 -9.46 -0.38
N ALA A 131 -5.29 -10.67 -0.23
CA ALA A 131 -4.53 -11.92 -0.42
C ALA A 131 -3.85 -12.02 -1.81
N GLY A 132 -2.57 -12.39 -1.83
CA GLY A 132 -1.74 -12.49 -3.03
C GLY A 132 -1.09 -11.17 -3.48
N GLU A 133 -1.37 -10.04 -2.82
CA GLU A 133 -0.61 -8.79 -2.96
C GLU A 133 0.53 -8.71 -1.92
N PRO A 134 1.67 -8.09 -2.24
CA PRO A 134 2.82 -8.00 -1.34
C PRO A 134 2.59 -7.08 -0.13
N GLU A 135 3.41 -7.23 0.91
CA GLU A 135 3.34 -6.45 2.15
C GLU A 135 3.30 -4.92 1.96
N ASP A 136 3.99 -4.38 0.95
CA ASP A 136 4.00 -2.94 0.70
C ASP A 136 2.74 -2.46 -0.02
N ALA A 137 1.91 -3.36 -0.55
CA ALA A 137 0.56 -3.06 -1.01
C ALA A 137 -0.46 -2.99 0.14
N ALA A 138 -0.05 -3.19 1.40
CA ALA A 138 -0.91 -2.94 2.55
C ALA A 138 -1.52 -1.54 2.47
N PHE A 139 -2.83 -1.51 2.26
CA PHE A 139 -3.60 -0.32 2.44
C PHE A 139 -4.04 -0.28 3.90
N LEU A 140 -4.92 0.65 4.19
CA LEU A 140 -5.16 1.02 5.56
C LEU A 140 -6.66 1.35 5.71
N VAL A 141 -7.35 0.82 6.72
CA VAL A 141 -8.81 0.88 6.92
C VAL A 141 -9.19 1.65 8.19
N LYS A 142 -10.15 2.58 8.14
CA LYS A 142 -10.69 3.29 9.31
C LYS A 142 -12.03 2.72 9.71
N TYR A 143 -12.28 2.60 11.01
CA TYR A 143 -13.51 2.05 11.57
C TYR A 143 -13.92 2.81 12.84
N ASP A 144 -15.21 2.71 13.18
CA ASP A 144 -15.72 3.01 14.52
C ASP A 144 -15.74 1.69 15.31
N SER A 145 -15.40 1.70 16.60
CA SER A 145 -15.31 0.45 17.40
C SER A 145 -16.66 -0.25 17.53
N ASN A 146 -17.76 0.52 17.48
CA ASN A 146 -19.13 0.04 17.58
C ASN A 146 -19.64 -0.67 16.30
N MET A 147 -18.87 -0.63 15.19
CA MET A 147 -19.24 -1.32 13.96
C MET A 147 -19.23 -2.84 14.13
N ASN A 148 -20.05 -3.52 13.33
CA ASN A 148 -19.90 -4.96 13.08
C ASN A 148 -19.05 -5.23 11.83
N ILE A 149 -18.64 -6.49 11.66
CA ILE A 149 -17.81 -6.92 10.53
C ILE A 149 -18.51 -6.75 9.16
N SER A 150 -19.84 -6.73 9.07
CA SER A 150 -20.53 -6.38 7.81
C SER A 150 -20.34 -4.90 7.46
N GLU A 151 -20.46 -3.99 8.42
CA GLU A 151 -20.18 -2.56 8.23
C GLU A 151 -18.70 -2.30 7.92
N LEU A 152 -17.80 -3.10 8.51
CA LEU A 152 -16.38 -3.09 8.15
C LEU A 152 -16.14 -3.55 6.70
N LYS A 153 -16.87 -4.56 6.21
CA LYS A 153 -16.82 -4.96 4.78
C LYS A 153 -17.30 -3.85 3.87
N ASP A 154 -18.41 -3.19 4.19
CA ASP A 154 -18.90 -2.05 3.40
C ASP A 154 -17.90 -0.88 3.43
N THR A 155 -17.27 -0.63 4.57
CA THR A 155 -16.22 0.39 4.72
C THR A 155 -14.98 0.07 3.88
N ILE A 156 -14.46 -1.16 3.97
CA ILE A 156 -13.35 -1.67 3.15
C ILE A 156 -13.71 -1.63 1.66
N TYR A 157 -14.94 -2.03 1.30
CA TYR A 157 -15.42 -2.03 -0.07
C TYR A 157 -15.46 -0.62 -0.65
N ASN A 158 -16.10 0.33 0.03
CA ASN A 158 -16.19 1.72 -0.43
C ASN A 158 -14.81 2.41 -0.49
N LEU A 159 -13.87 2.02 0.37
CA LEU A 159 -12.49 2.48 0.34
C LEU A 159 -11.67 1.94 -0.85
N ARG A 160 -12.06 0.80 -1.42
CA ARG A 160 -11.29 0.07 -2.48
C ARG A 160 -12.21 -0.47 -3.57
N ILE A 161 -13.27 0.29 -3.90
CA ILE A 161 -14.38 -0.17 -4.75
C ILE A 161 -13.92 -0.59 -6.16
N SER A 162 -12.86 0.04 -6.65
CA SER A 162 -12.17 -0.33 -7.88
C SER A 162 -11.53 -1.73 -7.81
N SER A 163 -10.70 -1.96 -6.79
CA SER A 163 -9.99 -3.20 -6.51
C SER A 163 -10.94 -4.37 -6.25
N PHE A 164 -12.21 -4.09 -5.94
CA PHE A 164 -13.27 -5.07 -5.71
C PHE A 164 -14.40 -5.05 -6.76
N SER A 165 -14.27 -4.33 -7.87
CA SER A 165 -15.35 -4.08 -8.86
C SER A 165 -16.15 -5.30 -9.35
N ASN A 166 -15.57 -6.51 -9.33
CA ASN A 166 -16.22 -7.79 -9.69
C ASN A 166 -16.82 -8.58 -8.50
N THR A 167 -16.85 -7.97 -7.31
CA THR A 167 -17.23 -8.56 -6.02
C THR A 167 -18.09 -7.56 -5.26
N ASP A 168 -19.24 -8.00 -4.73
CA ASP A 168 -20.07 -7.14 -3.89
C ASP A 168 -19.51 -7.12 -2.44
N SER A 169 -19.71 -6.04 -1.67
CA SER A 169 -19.14 -5.88 -0.32
C SER A 169 -19.39 -7.08 0.63
N TYR A 170 -20.63 -7.58 0.68
CA TYR A 170 -21.00 -8.75 1.51
C TYR A 170 -20.23 -10.03 1.14
N ARG A 171 -19.72 -10.12 -0.10
CA ARG A 171 -18.93 -11.25 -0.63
C ARG A 171 -17.43 -11.17 -0.26
N LEU A 172 -16.95 -10.04 0.27
CA LEU A 172 -15.62 -9.98 0.88
C LEU A 172 -15.59 -10.96 2.06
N ALA A 173 -14.57 -11.83 2.12
CA ALA A 173 -14.22 -12.55 3.33
C ALA A 173 -13.05 -11.84 4.00
N LEU A 174 -13.23 -11.50 5.28
CA LEU A 174 -12.21 -10.83 6.08
C LEU A 174 -11.65 -11.87 7.06
N TYR A 175 -10.34 -11.98 7.10
CA TYR A 175 -9.64 -12.88 8.04
C TYR A 175 -8.79 -12.02 8.97
N GLN A 176 -8.99 -12.18 10.28
CA GLN A 176 -8.10 -11.61 11.29
C GLN A 176 -6.77 -12.35 11.27
N VAL A 177 -5.68 -11.59 11.27
CA VAL A 177 -4.29 -12.08 11.34
C VAL A 177 -3.49 -11.21 12.32
N ASN A 178 -2.24 -11.57 12.58
CA ASN A 178 -1.30 -10.71 13.31
C ASN A 178 0.11 -10.90 12.73
N ILE A 179 0.40 -10.21 11.62
CA ILE A 179 1.63 -10.39 10.84
C ILE A 179 2.57 -9.21 11.09
N ASP A 180 3.69 -9.46 11.76
CA ASP A 180 4.72 -8.47 12.06
C ASP A 180 5.47 -8.02 10.79
N LEU A 181 5.54 -6.70 10.55
CA LEU A 181 6.28 -6.10 9.41
C LEU A 181 7.65 -5.52 9.82
N THR A 182 8.01 -5.55 11.11
CA THR A 182 9.30 -5.11 11.62
C THR A 182 10.38 -6.19 11.47
N ILE A 183 10.02 -7.47 11.56
CA ILE A 183 10.95 -8.62 11.42
C ILE A 183 10.57 -9.58 10.27
N PRO A 184 11.52 -10.34 9.69
CA PRO A 184 11.22 -11.43 8.77
C PRO A 184 10.48 -12.58 9.48
N ASN A 185 9.41 -13.08 8.89
CA ASN A 185 8.64 -14.24 9.38
C ASN A 185 7.93 -14.96 8.22
N LEU A 186 7.41 -16.17 8.46
CA LEU A 186 6.84 -17.03 7.42
C LEU A 186 5.53 -16.47 6.83
N GLN A 187 4.62 -15.97 7.68
CA GLN A 187 3.35 -15.39 7.24
C GLN A 187 3.58 -14.19 6.31
N ARG A 188 4.49 -13.30 6.70
CA ARG A 188 4.94 -12.15 5.89
C ARG A 188 5.49 -12.56 4.53
N ALA A 189 6.35 -13.59 4.49
CA ALA A 189 6.88 -14.13 3.25
C ALA A 189 5.81 -14.78 2.35
N ALA A 190 4.72 -15.29 2.92
CA ALA A 190 3.63 -15.93 2.18
C ALA A 190 2.63 -14.94 1.56
N LEU A 191 2.55 -13.69 2.02
CA LEU A 191 1.57 -12.67 1.58
C LEU A 191 1.47 -12.52 0.05
N SER A 192 2.61 -12.49 -0.64
CA SER A 192 2.70 -12.31 -2.10
C SER A 192 2.47 -13.60 -2.91
N SER A 193 2.17 -14.73 -2.25
CA SER A 193 1.78 -15.96 -2.94
C SER A 193 0.33 -15.88 -3.41
N LYS A 194 0.11 -15.96 -4.72
CA LYS A 194 -1.23 -15.88 -5.36
C LYS A 194 -2.19 -16.98 -4.91
N ASN A 195 -1.65 -18.09 -4.40
CA ASN A 195 -2.40 -19.26 -3.95
C ASN A 195 -2.26 -19.49 -2.43
N VAL A 196 -1.96 -18.44 -1.66
CA VAL A 196 -1.75 -18.52 -0.21
C VAL A 196 -3.01 -19.03 0.51
N ASP A 197 -2.85 -20.01 1.39
CA ASP A 197 -3.91 -20.42 2.30
C ASP A 197 -3.96 -19.41 3.46
N VAL A 198 -4.97 -18.54 3.44
CA VAL A 198 -5.10 -17.48 4.45
C VAL A 198 -5.29 -18.05 5.86
N VAL A 199 -5.80 -19.27 6.02
CA VAL A 199 -5.92 -19.92 7.33
C VAL A 199 -4.60 -20.57 7.73
N ASN A 200 -4.02 -21.41 6.87
CA ASN A 200 -2.87 -22.25 7.22
C ASN A 200 -1.51 -21.54 7.08
N ASP A 201 -1.30 -20.73 6.03
CA ASP A 201 -0.02 -20.05 5.77
C ASP A 201 0.07 -18.70 6.49
N LEU A 202 -1.06 -18.01 6.65
CA LEU A 202 -1.13 -16.68 7.29
C LEU A 202 -1.67 -16.71 8.74
N GLY A 203 -2.18 -17.85 9.21
CA GLY A 203 -2.77 -17.98 10.56
C GLY A 203 -4.12 -17.27 10.71
N GLY A 204 -4.88 -17.13 9.62
CA GLY A 204 -6.04 -16.26 9.54
C GLY A 204 -7.34 -16.87 10.08
N GLN A 205 -7.95 -16.19 11.06
CA GLN A 205 -9.27 -16.53 11.58
C GLN A 205 -10.35 -15.81 10.76
N LEU A 206 -11.25 -16.58 10.12
CA LEU A 206 -12.38 -16.02 9.37
C LEU A 206 -13.36 -15.29 10.32
N LEU A 207 -13.68 -14.04 10.01
CA LEU A 207 -14.60 -13.21 10.79
C LEU A 207 -16.05 -13.35 10.29
N LEU A 208 -16.99 -13.44 11.22
CA LEU A 208 -18.43 -13.54 10.93
C LEU A 208 -19.03 -12.14 10.76
N PRO A 209 -20.00 -11.90 9.86
CA PRO A 209 -20.55 -10.55 9.63
C PRO A 209 -21.19 -9.88 10.85
N VAL A 210 -21.58 -10.67 11.86
CA VAL A 210 -22.23 -10.21 13.11
C VAL A 210 -21.25 -9.97 14.26
N ASP A 211 -19.97 -10.31 14.09
CA ASP A 211 -18.92 -10.05 15.07
C ASP A 211 -18.75 -8.52 15.26
N GLY A 212 -18.51 -8.08 16.50
CA GLY A 212 -18.17 -6.68 16.80
C GLY A 212 -16.71 -6.38 16.47
N VAL A 213 -16.43 -5.21 15.87
CA VAL A 213 -15.07 -4.82 15.49
C VAL A 213 -14.18 -4.59 16.72
N GLU A 214 -14.71 -3.97 17.78
CA GLU A 214 -14.00 -3.81 19.06
C GLU A 214 -13.55 -5.14 19.69
N GLU A 215 -14.40 -6.18 19.64
CA GLU A 215 -14.10 -7.51 20.20
C GLU A 215 -12.91 -8.18 19.50
N LYS A 216 -12.79 -8.00 18.18
CA LYS A 216 -11.72 -8.63 17.38
C LYS A 216 -10.44 -7.80 17.33
N PHE A 217 -10.55 -6.48 17.38
CA PHE A 217 -9.44 -5.55 17.19
C PHE A 217 -9.22 -4.63 18.40
N GLN A 218 -9.34 -5.19 19.61
CA GLN A 218 -8.91 -4.52 20.84
C GLN A 218 -7.37 -4.42 20.87
N ASP A 219 -6.85 -3.20 21.09
CA ASP A 219 -5.43 -2.88 21.25
C ASP A 219 -4.47 -3.57 20.24
N PRO A 220 -4.69 -3.41 18.93
CA PRO A 220 -3.95 -4.13 17.89
C PRO A 220 -2.47 -3.70 17.84
N PRO A 221 -1.50 -4.64 17.78
CA PRO A 221 -0.07 -4.30 17.80
C PRO A 221 0.38 -3.38 16.66
N GLU A 222 1.02 -2.25 17.00
CA GLU A 222 1.54 -1.31 16.00
C GLU A 222 2.47 -2.00 14.98
N LYS A 223 2.42 -1.53 13.73
CA LYS A 223 3.26 -1.96 12.59
C LYS A 223 3.03 -3.40 12.12
N ASN A 224 1.91 -4.01 12.47
CA ASN A 224 1.49 -5.32 11.95
C ASN A 224 0.38 -5.19 10.87
N ILE A 225 0.12 -6.28 10.14
CA ILE A 225 -1.14 -6.47 9.40
C ILE A 225 -2.11 -7.20 10.31
N HIS A 226 -3.33 -6.68 10.43
CA HIS A 226 -4.39 -7.26 11.26
C HIS A 226 -5.48 -7.96 10.46
N LEU A 227 -5.59 -7.66 9.16
CA LEU A 227 -6.72 -8.08 8.35
C LEU A 227 -6.29 -8.44 6.92
N ILE A 228 -6.63 -9.66 6.48
CA ILE A 228 -6.54 -10.11 5.09
C ILE A 228 -7.93 -10.06 4.44
N VAL A 229 -8.03 -9.36 3.31
CA VAL A 229 -9.25 -9.29 2.48
C VAL A 229 -9.16 -10.31 1.34
N VAL A 230 -10.16 -11.17 1.24
CA VAL A 230 -10.33 -12.13 0.14
C VAL A 230 -11.62 -11.79 -0.62
N PRO A 231 -11.54 -11.10 -1.77
CA PRO A 231 -12.72 -10.85 -2.60
C PRO A 231 -13.19 -12.15 -3.27
N ARG A 232 -14.48 -12.46 -3.17
CA ARG A 232 -15.10 -13.64 -3.79
C ARG A 232 -15.95 -13.19 -4.99
N PRO A 233 -15.50 -13.39 -6.24
CA PRO A 233 -16.19 -12.90 -7.44
C PRO A 233 -17.69 -13.23 -7.45
N ARG A 234 -18.50 -12.35 -8.06
CA ARG A 234 -19.91 -12.67 -8.36
C ARG A 234 -19.98 -13.98 -9.18
N PRO A 235 -20.96 -14.88 -8.93
CA PRO A 235 -21.14 -16.05 -9.77
C PRO A 235 -21.45 -15.57 -11.19
N THR A 236 -20.65 -15.99 -12.17
CA THR A 236 -21.04 -15.83 -13.58
C THR A 236 -22.29 -16.66 -13.80
N ALA A 237 -23.39 -16.02 -14.23
CA ALA A 237 -24.56 -16.75 -14.70
C ALA A 237 -24.12 -17.74 -15.81
N PRO A 238 -24.73 -18.94 -15.90
CA PRO A 238 -24.49 -19.82 -17.03
C PRO A 238 -24.71 -19.07 -18.33
N ILE A 239 -23.78 -19.23 -19.27
CA ILE A 239 -24.03 -18.82 -20.65
C ILE A 239 -24.95 -19.89 -21.24
N ASP A 240 -26.27 -19.64 -21.19
CA ASP A 240 -27.26 -20.52 -21.80
C ASP A 240 -26.94 -20.67 -23.31
N GLY A 241 -26.54 -21.88 -23.68
CA GLY A 241 -26.04 -22.18 -25.02
C GLY A 241 -27.13 -22.03 -26.09
N LYS A 242 -26.77 -21.37 -27.19
CA LYS A 242 -27.44 -21.46 -28.49
C LYS A 242 -26.51 -22.13 -29.49
#